data_AF-A0A9E3KD70-F1
#
_entry.id   AF-A0A9E3KD70-F1
#
_cell.length_a   1.000
_cell.length_b   1.000
_cell.length_c   1.000
_cell.angle_alpha   90.00
_cell.angle_beta   90.00
_cell.angle_gamma   90.00
#
_symmetry.space_group_name_H-M   'P 1'
#
loop_
_entity.id
_entity.type
_entity.pdbx_description
1 polymer ?
#
loop_
_entity_poly.entity_id
_entity_poly.type
_entity_poly.pdbx_seq_one_letter_code
_entity_poly.pdbx_strand_id
1 'polypeptide(L)'
;MEKYSLLILSWVVYFVLHSVLAADRVKSYFSQSLGKGYRYYRLLYVGLESDAQEQFKADGILKYVRHPIYSATVLIVIAFWLFIPNVTTLVSACCIFSYLAIGIPLEERKLIKKYGEAYREYKDRVPSIMPKIKP
;
A
#
# COMPACT_ATOMS: atom_id res chain seq x y z
N MET A 1 3.90 17.32 -25.78
CA MET A 1 3.59 17.63 -24.36
C MET A 1 2.24 17.07 -23.94
N GLU A 2 1.19 17.23 -24.76
CA GLU A 2 -0.18 16.78 -24.45
C GLU A 2 -0.32 15.31 -24.03
N LYS A 3 0.35 14.37 -24.72
CA LYS A 3 0.33 12.94 -24.38
C LYS A 3 0.80 12.65 -22.95
N TYR A 4 1.84 13.34 -22.47
CA TYR A 4 2.38 13.11 -21.12
C TYR A 4 1.52 13.78 -20.05
N SER A 5 0.94 14.96 -20.35
CA SER A 5 -0.02 15.61 -19.46
C SER A 5 -1.26 14.73 -19.24
N LEU A 6 -1.80 14.13 -20.30
CA LEU A 6 -2.92 13.19 -20.20
C LEU A 6 -2.55 11.94 -19.40
N LEU A 7 -1.35 11.39 -19.62
CA LEU A 7 -0.86 10.24 -18.85
C LEU A 7 -0.76 10.55 -17.35
N ILE A 8 -0.17 11.69 -16.99
CA ILE A 8 -0.05 12.13 -15.59
C ILE A 8 -1.44 12.33 -14.99
N LEU A 9 -2.36 12.98 -15.72
CA LEU A 9 -3.74 13.16 -15.26
C LEU A 9 -4.42 11.82 -14.99
N SER A 10 -4.28 10.86 -15.91
CA SER A 10 -4.82 9.50 -15.73
C SER A 10 -4.25 8.81 -14.49
N TRP A 11 -2.93 8.94 -14.24
CA TRP A 11 -2.31 8.44 -13.01
C TRP A 11 -2.86 9.11 -11.76
N VAL A 12 -3.00 10.43 -11.77
CA VAL A 12 -3.58 11.18 -10.64
C VAL A 12 -5.00 10.73 -10.37
N VAL A 13 -5.85 10.65 -11.40
CA VAL A 13 -7.24 10.18 -11.27
C VAL A 13 -7.26 8.75 -10.72
N TYR A 14 -6.44 7.86 -11.26
CA TYR A 14 -6.34 6.48 -10.78
C TYR A 14 -5.92 6.42 -9.31
N PHE A 15 -4.87 7.15 -8.90
CA PHE A 15 -4.39 7.16 -7.52
C PHE A 15 -5.41 7.74 -6.55
N VAL A 16 -6.12 8.80 -6.94
CA VAL A 16 -7.20 9.37 -6.14
C VAL A 16 -8.32 8.36 -5.98
N LEU A 17 -8.80 7.76 -7.07
CA LEU A 17 -9.85 6.74 -7.03
C LEU A 17 -9.43 5.56 -6.16
N HIS A 18 -8.22 5.03 -6.36
CA HIS A 18 -7.69 3.92 -5.59
C HIS A 18 -7.58 4.28 -4.09
N SER A 19 -7.06 5.45 -3.75
CA SER A 19 -6.95 5.93 -2.35
C SER A 19 -8.32 6.09 -1.69
N VAL A 20 -9.31 6.61 -2.43
CA VAL A 20 -10.69 6.76 -1.94
C VAL A 20 -11.32 5.40 -1.69
N LEU A 21 -11.21 4.47 -2.64
CA LEU A 21 -11.76 3.11 -2.51
C LEU A 21 -11.07 2.31 -1.40
N ALA A 22 -9.77 2.50 -1.21
CA ALA A 22 -9.01 1.88 -0.14
C ALA A 22 -9.28 2.51 1.24
N ALA A 23 -9.93 3.68 1.31
CA ALA A 23 -10.19 4.36 2.56
C ALA A 23 -11.20 3.60 3.43
N ASP A 24 -10.91 3.55 4.74
CA ASP A 24 -11.74 2.86 5.74
C ASP A 24 -13.19 3.37 5.76
N ARG A 25 -13.40 4.66 5.43
CA ARG A 25 -14.73 5.29 5.32
C ARG A 25 -15.59 4.69 4.21
N VAL A 26 -14.99 4.35 3.07
CA VAL A 26 -15.73 3.75 1.95
C VAL A 26 -16.06 2.30 2.30
N LYS A 27 -15.08 1.56 2.83
CA LYS A 27 -15.32 0.19 3.32
C LYS A 27 -16.42 0.15 4.39
N SER A 28 -16.41 1.08 5.34
CA SER A 28 -17.43 1.15 6.39
C SER A 28 -18.81 1.55 5.85
N TYR A 29 -18.88 2.47 4.89
CA TYR A 29 -20.14 2.85 4.25
C TYR A 29 -20.77 1.67 3.49
N PHE A 30 -19.98 0.94 2.68
CA PHE A 30 -20.44 -0.27 2.02
C PHE A 30 -20.84 -1.36 3.02
N SER A 31 -20.13 -1.51 4.14
CA SER A 31 -20.51 -2.46 5.19
C SER A 31 -21.88 -2.15 5.80
N GLN A 32 -22.24 -0.87 5.91
CA GLN A 32 -23.50 -0.41 6.48
C GLN A 32 -24.66 -0.53 5.47
N SER A 33 -24.41 -0.31 4.18
CA SER A 33 -25.41 -0.47 3.12
C SER A 33 -25.70 -1.92 2.73
N LEU A 34 -24.76 -2.86 2.89
CA LEU A 34 -24.90 -4.27 2.43
C LEU A 34 -25.63 -5.20 3.43
N GLY A 35 -25.97 -4.73 4.63
CA GLY A 35 -26.79 -5.48 5.60
C GLY A 35 -26.31 -6.93 5.84
N LYS A 36 -27.21 -7.91 5.69
CA LYS A 36 -26.89 -9.35 5.90
C LYS A 36 -25.89 -9.92 4.89
N GLY A 37 -25.75 -9.31 3.70
CA GLY A 37 -24.76 -9.70 2.68
C GLY A 37 -23.32 -9.46 3.11
N TYR A 38 -23.10 -8.50 4.02
CA TYR A 38 -21.79 -8.24 4.61
C TYR A 38 -21.25 -9.43 5.41
N ARG A 39 -22.09 -10.35 5.90
CA ARG A 39 -21.59 -11.59 6.56
C ARG A 39 -20.81 -12.48 5.59
N TYR A 40 -21.25 -12.60 4.34
CA TYR A 40 -20.55 -13.39 3.33
C TYR A 40 -19.29 -12.69 2.84
N TYR A 41 -19.36 -11.36 2.65
CA TYR A 41 -18.18 -10.54 2.38
C TYR A 41 -17.16 -10.67 3.51
N ARG A 42 -17.59 -10.55 4.77
CA ARG A 42 -16.75 -10.72 5.96
C ARG A 42 -16.16 -12.12 6.05
N LEU A 43 -16.85 -13.19 5.66
CA LEU A 43 -16.25 -14.54 5.66
C LEU A 43 -15.15 -14.69 4.59
N LEU A 44 -15.35 -14.14 3.39
CA LEU A 44 -14.32 -14.11 2.34
C LEU A 44 -13.13 -13.22 2.74
N TYR A 45 -13.41 -12.10 3.41
CA TYR A 45 -12.43 -11.09 3.78
C TYR A 45 -11.69 -11.44 5.07
N VAL A 46 -12.34 -12.04 6.08
CA VAL A 46 -11.70 -12.54 7.33
C VAL A 46 -10.83 -13.78 7.09
N GLY A 47 -11.10 -14.54 6.02
CA GLY A 47 -10.16 -15.56 5.54
C GLY A 47 -8.85 -14.98 4.97
N LEU A 48 -8.81 -13.67 4.69
CA LEU A 48 -7.67 -12.94 4.11
C LEU A 48 -7.07 -11.88 5.05
N GLU A 49 -7.87 -11.29 5.95
CA GLU A 49 -7.44 -10.30 6.95
C GLU A 49 -7.96 -10.70 8.35
N SER A 50 -7.04 -11.13 9.22
CA SER A 50 -7.29 -11.31 10.66
C SER A 50 -7.51 -9.93 11.30
N ASP A 51 -8.75 -9.45 11.30
CA ASP A 51 -9.17 -8.20 11.97
C ASP A 51 -9.86 -8.50 13.32
N ALA A 52 -9.35 -9.48 14.05
CA ALA A 52 -9.50 -9.45 15.50
C ALA A 52 -8.53 -8.39 16.03
N GLN A 53 -8.86 -7.73 17.15
CA GLN A 53 -7.94 -6.87 17.90
C GLN A 53 -6.76 -7.68 18.47
N GLU A 54 -5.98 -8.30 17.60
CA GLU A 54 -4.75 -8.98 17.96
C GLU A 54 -3.66 -7.93 18.17
N GLN A 55 -2.87 -8.15 19.22
CA GLN A 55 -1.61 -7.46 19.43
C GLN A 55 -0.80 -7.43 18.14
N PHE A 56 -0.12 -6.32 17.89
CA PHE A 56 0.74 -6.17 16.72
C PHE A 56 1.75 -7.33 16.65
N LYS A 57 1.62 -8.18 15.62
CA LYS A 57 2.54 -9.29 15.34
C LYS A 57 3.23 -9.04 14.01
N ALA A 58 4.53 -8.78 14.05
CA ALA A 58 5.38 -8.71 12.88
C ALA A 58 6.02 -10.09 12.63
N ASP A 59 5.28 -11.01 12.02
CA ASP A 59 5.76 -12.35 11.69
C ASP A 59 6.06 -12.55 10.19
N GLY A 60 6.81 -13.62 9.88
CA GLY A 60 7.18 -13.97 8.51
C GLY A 60 7.99 -12.88 7.81
N ILE A 61 7.53 -12.47 6.62
CA ILE A 61 8.22 -11.49 5.76
C ILE A 61 8.31 -10.09 6.40
N LEU A 62 7.36 -9.75 7.28
CA LEU A 62 7.31 -8.45 7.96
C LEU A 62 8.49 -8.25 8.93
N LYS A 63 9.19 -9.32 9.35
CA LYS A 63 10.41 -9.20 10.15
C LYS A 63 11.57 -8.54 9.40
N TYR A 64 11.57 -8.64 8.07
CA TYR A 64 12.68 -8.18 7.23
C TYR A 64 12.40 -6.83 6.58
N VAL A 65 11.15 -6.56 6.22
CA VAL A 65 10.71 -5.35 5.51
C VAL A 65 9.31 -4.96 5.98
N ARG A 66 9.11 -3.66 6.26
CA ARG A 66 7.81 -3.16 6.72
C ARG A 66 6.73 -3.23 5.67
N HIS A 67 7.10 -2.96 4.41
CA HIS A 67 6.18 -2.89 3.28
C HIS A 67 6.62 -3.84 2.14
N PRO A 68 6.48 -5.16 2.29
CA PRO A 68 6.94 -6.14 1.31
C PRO A 68 6.26 -5.97 -0.06
N ILE A 69 4.97 -5.62 -0.08
CA ILE A 69 4.22 -5.36 -1.32
C ILE A 69 4.79 -4.14 -2.05
N TYR A 70 5.03 -3.03 -1.36
CA TYR A 70 5.63 -1.85 -1.99
C TYR A 70 7.04 -2.12 -2.49
N SER A 71 7.77 -2.99 -1.81
CA SER A 71 9.11 -3.43 -2.23
C SER A 71 9.04 -4.21 -3.54
N ALA A 72 8.10 -5.14 -3.65
CA ALA A 72 7.81 -5.82 -4.89
C ALA A 72 7.35 -4.86 -6.00
N THR A 73 6.50 -3.88 -5.68
CA THR A 73 6.07 -2.84 -6.64
C THR A 73 7.26 -2.04 -7.17
N VAL A 74 8.17 -1.61 -6.30
CA VAL A 74 9.38 -0.89 -6.71
C VAL A 74 10.22 -1.75 -7.66
N LEU A 75 10.45 -3.02 -7.33
CA LEU A 75 11.20 -3.94 -8.19
C LEU A 75 10.52 -4.16 -9.54
N ILE A 76 9.20 -4.36 -9.57
CA ILE A 76 8.42 -4.54 -10.81
C ILE A 76 8.50 -3.29 -11.68
N VAL A 77 8.36 -2.09 -11.10
CA VAL A 77 8.44 -0.82 -11.83
C VAL A 77 9.82 -0.62 -12.44
N ILE A 78 10.89 -0.90 -11.68
CA ILE A 78 12.26 -0.83 -12.17
C ILE A 78 12.48 -1.85 -13.29
N ALA A 79 12.10 -3.12 -13.09
CA ALA A 79 12.25 -4.17 -14.08
C ALA A 79 11.49 -3.86 -15.38
N PHE A 80 10.27 -3.35 -15.26
CA PHE A 80 9.45 -2.95 -16.41
C PHE A 80 10.06 -1.79 -17.18
N TRP A 81 10.61 -0.79 -16.48
CA TRP A 81 11.33 0.30 -17.13
C TRP A 81 12.60 -0.16 -17.84
N LEU A 82 13.37 -1.07 -17.22
CA LEU A 82 14.56 -1.66 -17.86
C LEU A 82 14.21 -2.51 -19.10
N PHE A 83 13.06 -3.21 -19.08
CA PHE A 83 12.60 -4.02 -20.20
C PHE A 83 12.13 -3.14 -21.38
N ILE A 84 11.46 -2.01 -21.11
CA ILE A 84 10.99 -1.08 -22.13
C ILE A 84 11.36 0.36 -21.73
N PRO A 85 12.62 0.78 -21.95
CA PRO A 85 13.13 2.07 -21.48
C PRO A 85 12.68 3.19 -22.42
N ASN A 86 11.55 3.81 -22.10
CA ASN A 86 11.05 4.96 -22.84
C ASN A 86 10.52 6.05 -21.89
N VAL A 87 10.23 7.23 -22.44
CA VAL A 87 9.77 8.38 -21.63
C VAL A 87 8.42 8.10 -20.96
N THR A 88 7.54 7.30 -21.58
CA THR A 88 6.22 6.95 -21.03
C THR A 88 6.34 6.06 -19.79
N THR A 89 7.21 5.03 -19.86
CA THR A 89 7.47 4.14 -18.74
C THR A 89 8.22 4.86 -17.63
N LEU A 90 9.12 5.80 -17.97
CA LEU A 90 9.79 6.66 -16.99
C LEU A 90 8.82 7.56 -16.23
N VAL A 91 7.95 8.29 -16.95
CA VAL A 91 6.93 9.16 -16.33
C VAL A 91 6.02 8.35 -15.42
N SER A 92 5.62 7.16 -15.85
CA SER A 92 4.77 6.27 -15.04
C SER A 92 5.49 5.79 -13.78
N ALA A 93 6.77 5.42 -13.87
CA ALA A 93 7.59 5.06 -12.72
C ALA A 93 7.71 6.22 -11.73
N CYS A 94 7.96 7.46 -12.21
CA CYS A 94 7.99 8.65 -11.37
C CYS A 94 6.65 8.89 -10.65
N CYS A 95 5.53 8.75 -11.35
CA CYS A 95 4.19 8.87 -10.75
C CYS A 95 3.98 7.82 -9.64
N ILE A 96 4.31 6.56 -9.89
CA ILE A 96 4.16 5.47 -8.91
C ILE A 96 5.07 5.69 -7.69
N PHE A 97 6.34 6.04 -7.89
CA PHE A 97 7.26 6.30 -6.78
C PHE A 97 6.80 7.50 -5.94
N SER A 98 6.30 8.55 -6.58
CA SER A 98 5.73 9.71 -5.87
C SER A 98 4.51 9.30 -5.03
N TYR A 99 3.64 8.46 -5.59
CA TYR A 99 2.49 7.92 -4.87
C TYR A 99 2.91 7.07 -3.66
N LEU A 100 3.89 6.17 -3.81
CA LEU A 100 4.42 5.38 -2.70
C LEU A 100 5.08 6.24 -1.62
N ALA A 101 5.85 7.26 -2.02
CA ALA A 101 6.51 8.18 -1.10
C ALA A 101 5.52 8.95 -0.21
N ILE A 102 4.31 9.22 -0.72
CA ILE A 102 3.22 9.86 0.03
C ILE A 102 2.41 8.82 0.81
N GLY A 103 2.11 7.67 0.19
CA GLY A 103 1.28 6.62 0.75
C GLY A 103 1.88 5.96 1.98
N ILE A 104 3.18 5.65 1.95
CA ILE A 104 3.88 4.96 3.05
C ILE A 104 3.76 5.74 4.38
N PRO A 105 4.13 7.03 4.47
CA PRO A 105 3.98 7.78 5.71
C PRO A 105 2.53 7.88 6.20
N LEU A 106 1.55 7.97 5.28
CA LEU A 106 0.14 8.04 5.64
C LEU A 106 -0.35 6.72 6.23
N GLU A 107 0.03 5.60 5.63
CA GLU A 107 -0.26 4.26 6.15
C GLU A 107 0.41 4.03 7.51
N GLU A 108 1.69 4.36 7.65
CA GLU A 108 2.39 4.22 8.93
C GLU A 108 1.74 5.07 10.02
N ARG A 109 1.24 6.27 9.71
CA ARG A 109 0.47 7.09 10.67
C ARG A 109 -0.84 6.40 11.09
N LYS A 110 -1.53 5.71 10.18
CA LYS A 110 -2.73 4.91 10.53
C LYS A 110 -2.36 3.73 11.42
N LEU A 111 -1.27 3.03 11.12
CA LEU A 111 -0.79 1.89 11.91
C LEU A 111 -0.35 2.32 13.32
N ILE A 112 0.33 3.46 13.45
CA ILE A 112 0.65 4.05 14.77
C ILE A 112 -0.63 4.38 15.54
N LYS A 113 -1.66 4.91 14.88
CA LYS A 113 -2.95 5.16 15.55
C LYS A 113 -3.67 3.87 15.98
N LYS A 114 -3.52 2.77 15.22
CA LYS A 114 -4.15 1.47 15.52
C LYS A 114 -3.40 0.68 16.59
N TYR A 115 -2.07 0.66 16.56
CA TYR A 115 -1.22 -0.22 17.36
C TYR A 115 -0.32 0.49 18.37
N GLY A 116 -0.24 1.82 18.35
CA GLY A 116 0.49 2.62 19.33
C GLY A 116 2.01 2.39 19.30
N GLU A 117 2.59 2.28 20.50
CA GLU A 117 4.04 2.12 20.71
C GLU A 117 4.59 0.83 20.09
N ALA A 118 3.82 -0.26 20.06
CA ALA A 118 4.25 -1.53 19.48
C ALA A 118 4.67 -1.38 18.00
N TYR A 119 3.95 -0.55 17.23
CA TYR A 119 4.32 -0.28 15.85
C TYR A 119 5.50 0.71 15.74
N ARG A 120 5.64 1.66 16.66
CA ARG A 120 6.79 2.59 16.68
C ARG A 120 8.09 1.83 16.88
N GLU A 121 8.13 0.96 17.88
CA GLU A 121 9.31 0.13 18.13
C GLU A 121 9.65 -0.80 16.96
N TYR A 122 8.64 -1.33 16.28
CA TYR A 122 8.82 -2.11 15.06
C TYR A 122 9.37 -1.26 13.92
N LYS A 123 8.82 -0.05 13.75
CA LYS A 123 9.23 0.90 12.73
C LYS A 123 10.71 1.27 12.88
N ASP A 124 11.21 1.41 14.10
CA ASP A 124 12.62 1.74 14.34
C ASP A 124 13.56 0.57 14.04
N ARG A 125 13.09 -0.67 14.20
CA ARG A 125 13.89 -1.89 14.01
C ARG A 125 13.95 -2.36 12.55
N VAL A 126 12.84 -2.28 11.82
CA VAL A 126 12.69 -2.90 10.49
C VAL A 126 12.68 -1.82 9.40
N PRO A 127 13.45 -1.96 8.30
CA PRO A 127 13.48 -0.97 7.23
C PRO A 127 12.18 -0.93 6.41
N SER A 128 11.90 0.22 5.78
CA SER A 128 10.63 0.46 5.08
C SER A 128 10.43 -0.41 3.84
N ILE A 129 11.43 -0.46 2.94
CA ILE A 129 11.30 -1.05 1.59
C ILE A 129 12.41 -2.08 1.32
N MET A 130 13.69 -1.71 1.45
CA MET A 130 14.77 -2.67 1.20
C MET A 130 15.16 -3.40 2.49
N PRO A 131 15.21 -4.75 2.50
CA PRO A 131 15.69 -5.50 3.66
C PRO A 131 17.16 -5.19 3.90
N LYS A 132 17.56 -5.14 5.17
CA LYS A 132 18.98 -5.14 5.52
C LYS A 132 19.52 -6.54 5.22
N ILE A 133 20.28 -6.69 4.15
CA ILE A 133 21.09 -7.88 3.93
C ILE A 133 22.18 -7.84 5.00
N LYS A 134 22.03 -8.64 6.06
CA LYS A 134 23.15 -8.89 6.97
C LYS A 134 24.12 -9.80 6.21
N PRO A 135 25.42 -9.46 6.13
CA PRO A 135 26.43 -10.36 5.58
C PRO A 135 26.56 -11.63 6.42
#